data_AF-A0AAE4RK05-F1
#
_entry.id   AF-A0AAE4RK05-F1
#
_cell.length_a   1.000
_cell.length_b   1.000
_cell.length_c   1.000
_cell.angle_alpha   90.00
_cell.angle_beta   90.00
_cell.angle_gamma   90.00
#
_symmetry.space_group_name_H-M   'P 1'
#
loop_
_entity.id
_entity.type
_entity.pdbx_description
1 polymer ?
#
loop_
_entity_poly.entity_id
_entity_poly.type
_entity_poly.pdbx_seq_one_letter_code
_entity_poly.pdbx_strand_id
1 'polypeptide(L)'
;MSNHTEWGHAAHSLYTLHARQRAIEELQPADDDEITAPFVLGLWNESGGGLALQGTRRQILDYLGHAIAHVQRETDPRLELDQALKRLQSLRQERNAAIDHTTHRTCDLGPLDEQEIDLLNDVADAAAEVNDQL
;
A
#
# COMPACT_ATOMS: atom_id res chain seq x y z
N MET A 1 -14.90 7.73 -20.91
CA MET A 1 -14.48 6.45 -20.31
C MET A 1 -15.28 6.29 -19.03
N SER A 2 -16.05 5.21 -18.90
CA SER A 2 -16.74 4.88 -17.64
C SER A 2 -15.74 4.09 -16.79
N ASN A 3 -15.43 4.57 -15.59
CA ASN A 3 -14.62 3.80 -14.65
C ASN A 3 -15.51 2.72 -14.04
N HIS A 4 -15.44 1.52 -14.61
CA HIS A 4 -16.06 0.35 -14.00
C HIS A 4 -15.07 -0.21 -12.97
N THR A 5 -15.43 -0.11 -11.69
CA THR A 5 -14.65 -0.64 -10.57
C THR A 5 -15.52 -1.61 -9.80
N GLU A 6 -15.10 -2.86 -9.79
CA GLU A 6 -15.73 -3.92 -9.02
C GLU A 6 -15.18 -3.90 -7.59
N TRP A 7 -16.08 -3.92 -6.62
CA TRP A 7 -15.74 -3.96 -5.20
C TRP A 7 -15.89 -5.39 -4.66
N GLY A 8 -15.07 -5.75 -3.68
CA GLY A 8 -15.12 -7.07 -3.06
C GLY A 8 -14.20 -7.15 -1.85
N HIS A 9 -14.33 -8.23 -1.09
CA HIS A 9 -13.51 -8.47 0.09
C HIS A 9 -12.42 -9.51 -0.22
N ALA A 10 -11.16 -9.16 0.05
CA ALA A 10 -10.01 -10.04 -0.22
C ALA A 10 -10.13 -11.44 0.42
N ALA A 11 -10.79 -11.55 1.57
CA ALA A 11 -11.02 -12.84 2.27
C ALA A 11 -11.92 -13.81 1.49
N HIS A 12 -12.75 -13.31 0.58
CA HIS A 12 -13.70 -14.10 -0.20
C HIS A 12 -13.40 -14.05 -1.71
N SER A 13 -12.32 -13.37 -2.10
CA SER A 13 -11.89 -13.30 -3.49
C SER A 13 -11.45 -14.68 -3.98
N LEU A 14 -11.82 -14.98 -5.23
CA LEU A 14 -11.48 -16.24 -5.90
C LEU A 14 -10.47 -15.96 -7.02
N TYR A 15 -9.64 -16.95 -7.30
CA TYR A 15 -8.70 -16.90 -8.43
C TYR A 15 -8.81 -18.16 -9.27
N THR A 16 -8.56 -18.00 -10.56
CA THR A 16 -8.57 -19.10 -11.52
C THR A 16 -7.44 -18.94 -12.51
N LEU A 17 -6.86 -20.04 -13.00
CA LEU A 17 -5.89 -20.01 -14.08
C LEU A 17 -6.30 -21.02 -15.14
N HIS A 18 -6.65 -20.51 -16.32
CA HIS A 18 -7.08 -21.32 -17.45
C HIS A 18 -6.05 -21.25 -18.57
N ALA A 19 -5.83 -22.39 -19.22
CA ALA A 19 -5.24 -22.38 -20.56
C ALA A 19 -6.25 -21.75 -21.54
N ARG A 20 -5.73 -21.12 -22.61
CA ARG A 20 -6.52 -20.37 -23.61
C ARG A 20 -7.84 -21.04 -23.99
N GLN A 21 -7.79 -22.31 -24.41
CA GLN A 21 -8.97 -23.02 -24.90
C GLN A 21 -10.07 -23.11 -23.84
N ARG A 22 -9.69 -23.46 -22.60
CA ARG A 22 -10.62 -23.54 -21.47
C ARG A 22 -11.16 -22.16 -21.08
N ALA A 23 -10.32 -21.13 -21.15
CA ALA A 23 -10.73 -19.75 -20.89
C ALA A 23 -11.80 -19.28 -21.88
N ILE A 24 -11.67 -19.62 -23.17
CA ILE A 24 -12.68 -19.30 -24.19
C ILE A 24 -14.01 -19.98 -23.88
N GLU A 25 -13.98 -21.25 -23.49
CA GLU A 25 -15.18 -22.04 -23.18
C GLU A 25 -15.91 -21.56 -21.91
N GLU A 26 -15.16 -21.25 -20.86
CA GLU A 26 -15.71 -20.94 -19.54
C GLU A 26 -16.02 -19.45 -19.35
N LEU A 27 -15.19 -18.54 -19.88
CA LEU A 27 -15.36 -17.10 -19.70
C LEU A 27 -16.22 -16.44 -20.79
N GLN A 28 -16.34 -17.09 -21.96
CA GLN A 28 -17.16 -16.62 -23.08
C GLN A 28 -16.92 -15.12 -23.38
N PRO A 29 -15.66 -14.73 -23.71
CA PRO A 29 -15.32 -13.33 -23.93
C PRO A 29 -16.19 -12.74 -25.05
N ALA A 30 -16.52 -11.45 -24.92
CA ALA A 30 -17.12 -10.70 -26.02
C ALA A 30 -16.15 -10.61 -27.21
N ASP A 31 -16.66 -10.27 -28.40
CA ASP A 31 -15.84 -10.20 -29.62
C ASP A 31 -14.64 -9.22 -29.48
N ASP A 32 -14.77 -8.17 -28.66
CA ASP A 32 -13.70 -7.21 -28.39
C ASP A 32 -12.64 -7.71 -27.39
N ASP A 33 -12.91 -8.81 -26.67
CA ASP A 33 -12.06 -9.40 -25.63
C ASP A 33 -11.37 -10.70 -26.10
N GLU A 34 -10.98 -10.76 -27.39
CA GLU A 34 -10.38 -11.96 -27.95
C GLU A 34 -9.18 -12.45 -27.11
N ILE A 35 -9.29 -13.68 -26.62
CA ILE A 35 -8.20 -14.32 -25.87
C ILE A 35 -7.18 -14.82 -26.88
N THR A 36 -6.04 -14.15 -26.95
CA THR A 36 -4.92 -14.46 -27.85
C THR A 36 -3.74 -15.09 -27.11
N ALA A 37 -3.60 -14.80 -25.82
CA ALA A 37 -2.51 -15.30 -24.99
C ALA A 37 -2.74 -16.76 -24.52
N PRO A 38 -1.68 -17.51 -24.16
CA PRO A 38 -1.79 -18.92 -23.81
C PRO A 38 -2.48 -19.20 -22.47
N PHE A 39 -2.49 -18.23 -21.55
CA PHE A 39 -3.11 -18.36 -20.24
C PHE A 39 -3.96 -17.14 -19.91
N VAL A 40 -5.00 -17.35 -19.11
CA VAL A 40 -5.85 -16.31 -18.52
C VAL A 40 -5.92 -16.52 -17.02
N LEU A 41 -5.50 -15.51 -16.26
CA LEU A 41 -5.68 -15.41 -14.81
C LEU A 41 -6.97 -14.64 -14.54
N GLY A 42 -7.93 -15.28 -13.90
CA GLY A 42 -9.14 -14.64 -13.39
C GLY A 42 -9.00 -14.25 -11.93
N LEU A 43 -9.35 -13.02 -11.58
CA LEU A 43 -9.40 -12.47 -10.22
C LEU A 43 -10.82 -11.99 -9.95
N TRP A 44 -11.54 -12.67 -9.07
CA TRP A 44 -12.98 -12.52 -8.90
C TRP A 44 -13.33 -12.09 -7.48
N ASN A 45 -14.34 -11.23 -7.34
CA ASN A 45 -15.00 -10.98 -6.06
C ASN A 45 -16.05 -12.07 -5.76
N GLU A 46 -16.67 -11.98 -4.59
CA GLU A 46 -17.68 -12.94 -4.13
C GLU A 46 -18.98 -12.93 -4.96
N SER A 47 -19.26 -11.85 -5.68
CA SER A 47 -20.43 -11.74 -6.57
C SER A 47 -20.16 -12.26 -7.99
N GLY A 48 -18.93 -12.71 -8.28
CA GLY A 48 -18.51 -13.19 -9.59
C GLY A 48 -18.09 -12.09 -10.58
N GLY A 49 -18.09 -10.82 -10.16
CA GLY A 49 -17.45 -9.73 -10.89
C GLY A 49 -15.93 -9.74 -10.72
N GLY A 50 -15.17 -9.12 -11.63
CA GLY A 50 -13.73 -9.00 -11.47
C GLY A 50 -12.96 -8.78 -12.76
N LEU A 51 -11.72 -9.26 -12.78
CA LEU A 51 -10.74 -8.96 -13.80
C LEU A 51 -10.14 -10.25 -14.39
N ALA A 52 -10.16 -10.34 -15.72
CA ALA A 52 -9.43 -11.36 -16.47
C ALA A 52 -8.14 -10.78 -17.06
N LEU A 53 -7.00 -11.42 -16.79
CA LEU A 53 -5.68 -11.03 -17.28
C LEU A 53 -5.14 -12.13 -18.19
N GLN A 54 -5.04 -11.84 -19.49
CA GLN A 54 -4.44 -12.77 -20.46
C GLN A 54 -2.93 -12.51 -20.61
N GLY A 55 -2.12 -13.57 -20.68
CA GLY A 55 -0.67 -13.43 -20.84
C GLY A 55 0.08 -14.75 -20.95
N THR A 56 1.41 -14.65 -21.11
CA THR A 56 2.30 -15.79 -20.91
C THR A 56 2.46 -16.09 -19.42
N ARG A 57 2.90 -17.31 -19.08
CA ARG A 57 3.24 -17.69 -17.69
C ARG A 57 4.16 -16.67 -17.03
N ARG A 58 5.20 -16.21 -17.74
CA ARG A 58 6.16 -15.23 -17.20
C ARG A 58 5.48 -13.90 -16.90
N GLN A 59 4.69 -13.36 -17.83
CA GLN A 59 4.00 -12.08 -17.63
C GLN A 59 3.01 -12.12 -16.45
N ILE A 60 2.27 -13.22 -16.30
CA ILE A 60 1.33 -13.38 -15.17
C ILE A 60 2.09 -13.40 -13.84
N LEU A 61 3.20 -14.14 -13.76
CA LEU A 61 4.04 -14.18 -12.56
C LEU A 61 4.70 -12.82 -12.27
N ASP A 62 5.19 -12.13 -13.30
CA ASP A 62 5.78 -10.79 -13.17
C ASP A 62 4.73 -9.80 -12.62
N TYR A 63 3.51 -9.82 -13.17
CA TYR A 63 2.40 -9.00 -12.68
C TYR A 63 2.07 -9.27 -11.21
N LEU A 64 1.90 -10.54 -10.83
CA LEU A 64 1.61 -10.91 -9.44
C LEU A 64 2.75 -10.51 -8.49
N GLY A 65 4.01 -10.69 -8.91
CA GLY A 65 5.17 -10.24 -8.16
C GLY A 65 5.15 -8.74 -7.92
N HIS A 66 4.83 -7.95 -8.94
CA HIS A 66 4.69 -6.50 -8.80
C HIS A 66 3.52 -6.10 -7.88
N ALA A 67 2.37 -6.75 -8.02
CA ALA A 67 1.21 -6.48 -7.17
C ALA A 67 1.51 -6.78 -5.69
N ILE A 68 2.11 -7.94 -5.41
CA ILE A 68 2.52 -8.34 -4.06
C ILE A 68 3.52 -7.34 -3.49
N ALA A 69 4.58 -7.01 -4.23
CA ALA A 69 5.60 -6.08 -3.77
C ALA A 69 5.02 -4.68 -3.51
N HIS A 70 4.06 -4.24 -4.32
CA HIS A 70 3.39 -2.97 -4.12
C HIS A 70 2.54 -2.98 -2.85
N VAL A 71 1.69 -4.00 -2.65
CA VAL A 71 0.89 -4.13 -1.43
C VAL A 71 1.79 -4.14 -0.20
N GLN A 72 2.83 -4.98 -0.19
CA GLN A 72 3.78 -5.05 0.92
C GLN A 72 4.40 -3.69 1.26
N ARG A 73 4.77 -2.90 0.25
CA ARG A 73 5.36 -1.58 0.45
C ARG A 73 4.37 -0.56 0.99
N GLU A 74 3.17 -0.52 0.41
CA GLU A 74 2.16 0.47 0.80
C GLU A 74 1.48 0.15 2.14
N THR A 75 1.54 -1.10 2.60
CA THR A 75 1.00 -1.53 3.89
C THR A 75 2.09 -1.81 4.93
N ASP A 76 3.34 -1.42 4.70
CA ASP A 76 4.42 -1.60 5.68
C ASP A 76 4.31 -0.53 6.78
N PRO A 77 3.90 -0.88 8.01
CA PRO A 77 3.72 0.09 9.10
C PRO A 77 5.06 0.73 9.53
N ARG A 78 6.20 0.09 9.20
CA ARG A 78 7.52 0.63 9.53
C ARG A 78 7.82 1.90 8.77
N LEU A 79 7.21 2.09 7.60
CA LEU A 79 7.43 3.30 6.80
C LEU A 79 6.87 4.54 7.49
N GLU A 80 5.72 4.42 8.15
CA GLU A 80 5.14 5.51 8.94
C GLU A 80 5.94 5.77 10.22
N LEU A 81 6.33 4.70 10.93
CA LEU A 81 7.19 4.81 12.12
C LEU A 81 8.54 5.48 11.80
N ASP A 82 9.20 5.07 10.71
CA ASP A 82 10.47 5.66 10.28
C ASP A 82 10.32 7.16 9.92
N GLN A 83 9.19 7.55 9.34
CA GLN A 83 8.89 8.96 9.05
C GLN A 83 8.65 9.75 10.34
N ALA A 84 7.86 9.22 11.28
CA ALA A 84 7.58 9.86 12.55
C ALA A 84 8.87 10.05 13.38
N LEU A 85 9.73 9.02 13.44
CA LEU A 85 11.03 9.09 14.10
C LEU A 85 11.97 10.13 13.47
N LYS A 86 11.99 10.25 12.13
CA LYS A 86 12.77 11.28 11.44
C LYS A 86 12.27 12.69 11.76
N ARG A 87 10.95 12.90 11.76
CA ARG A 87 10.34 14.19 12.15
C ARG A 87 10.74 14.54 13.59
N LEU A 88 10.69 13.57 14.51
CA LEU A 88 11.04 13.79 15.91
C LEU A 88 12.52 14.16 16.08
N GLN A 89 13.40 13.51 15.32
CA GLN A 89 14.81 13.85 15.29
C GLN A 89 15.06 15.28 14.80
N SER A 90 14.39 15.69 13.72
CA SER A 90 14.49 17.07 13.20
C SER A 90 14.00 18.10 14.22
N LEU A 91 12.85 17.88 14.86
CA LEU A 91 12.30 18.79 15.86
C LEU A 91 13.26 18.96 17.06
N ARG A 92 13.88 17.86 17.52
CA ARG A 92 14.89 17.91 18.59
C ARG A 92 16.14 18.69 18.19
N GLN A 93 16.55 18.61 16.92
CA GLN A 93 17.65 19.41 16.40
C GLN A 93 17.29 20.91 16.39
N GLU A 94 16.08 21.25 15.94
CA GLU A 94 15.57 22.63 15.96
C GLU A 94 15.50 23.18 17.39
N ARG A 95 14.99 22.39 18.33
CA ARG A 95 14.96 22.76 19.76
C ARG A 95 16.36 23.01 20.31
N ASN A 96 17.30 22.11 20.05
CA ASN A 96 18.68 22.27 20.52
C ASN A 96 19.34 23.53 19.92
N ALA A 97 19.10 23.84 18.65
CA ALA A 97 19.59 25.06 18.02
C ALA A 97 18.97 26.33 18.64
N ALA A 98 17.68 26.30 18.99
CA ALA A 98 17.02 27.40 19.70
C ALA A 98 17.57 27.60 21.12
N ILE A 99 17.94 26.51 21.81
CA ILE A 99 18.60 26.55 23.11
C ILE A 99 20.02 27.15 23.01
N ASP A 100 20.80 26.78 22.00
CA ASP A 100 22.14 27.35 21.79
C ASP A 100 22.08 28.86 21.47
N HIS A 101 21.05 29.29 20.71
CA HIS A 101 20.81 30.70 20.40
C HIS A 101 20.22 31.52 21.56
N THR A 102 19.60 30.89 22.56
CA THR A 102 19.00 31.60 23.72
C THR A 102 20.04 32.18 24.67
N THR A 103 21.29 31.72 24.57
CA THR A 103 22.42 32.36 25.24
C THR A 103 22.58 33.85 24.88
N HIS A 104 21.91 34.35 23.81
CA HIS A 104 21.97 35.73 23.35
C HIS A 104 20.60 36.47 23.24
N ARG A 105 19.45 35.81 23.42
CA ARG A 105 18.09 36.43 23.42
C ARG A 105 17.03 35.48 24.02
N THR A 106 15.96 36.00 24.60
CA THR A 106 14.79 35.20 25.02
C THR A 106 14.07 34.58 23.81
N CYS A 107 14.12 33.24 23.66
CA CYS A 107 13.21 32.48 22.80
C CYS A 107 12.12 31.83 23.66
N ASP A 108 10.90 31.80 23.12
CA ASP A 108 9.78 31.08 23.69
C ASP A 108 9.80 29.64 23.16
N LEU A 109 10.06 28.67 24.05
CA LEU A 109 10.16 27.24 23.72
C LEU A 109 8.82 26.52 23.79
N GLY A 110 7.78 27.15 24.35
CA GLY A 110 6.46 26.53 24.55
C GLY A 110 5.86 25.89 23.29
N PRO A 111 5.90 26.56 22.11
CA PRO A 111 5.39 25.97 20.87
C PRO A 111 6.17 24.75 20.37
N LEU A 112 7.47 24.64 20.68
CA LEU A 112 8.29 23.48 20.29
C LEU A 112 8.02 22.28 21.22
N ASP A 113 7.77 22.54 22.50
CA ASP A 113 7.45 21.49 23.47
C ASP A 113 6.06 20.87 23.18
N GLU A 114 5.06 21.67 22.81
CA GLU A 114 3.75 21.17 22.36
C GLU A 114 3.87 20.30 21.10
N GLN A 115 4.66 20.74 20.12
CA GLN A 115 4.94 19.95 18.91
C GLN A 115 5.70 18.65 19.21
N GLU A 116 6.59 18.62 20.20
CA GLU A 116 7.29 17.40 20.59
C GLU A 116 6.33 16.40 21.23
N ILE A 117 5.37 16.86 22.05
CA ILE A 117 4.36 16.00 22.67
C ILE A 117 3.44 15.37 21.60
N ASP A 118 2.92 16.17 20.67
CA ASP A 118 2.05 15.67 19.60
C ASP A 118 2.77 14.62 18.76
N LEU A 119 4.02 14.88 18.40
CA LEU A 119 4.81 13.98 17.57
C LEU A 119 5.25 12.71 18.32
N LEU A 120 5.41 12.76 19.64
CA LEU A 120 5.65 11.58 20.47
C LEU A 120 4.41 10.67 20.53
N ASN A 121 3.21 11.25 20.50
CA ASN A 121 1.97 10.47 20.38
C ASN A 121 1.88 9.81 18.99
N ASP A 122 2.18 10.53 17.91
CA ASP A 122 2.25 9.96 16.55
C ASP A 122 3.24 8.78 16.47
N VAL A 123 4.41 8.90 17.10
CA VAL A 123 5.40 7.82 17.18
C VAL A 123 4.87 6.63 17.98
N ALA A 124 4.17 6.87 19.09
CA ALA A 124 3.60 5.81 19.92
C ALA A 124 2.51 5.03 19.17
N ASP A 125 1.65 5.74 18.43
CA ASP A 125 0.59 5.13 17.61
C ASP A 125 1.19 4.30 16.46
N ALA A 126 2.15 4.86 15.70
CA ALA A 126 2.84 4.12 14.65
C ALA A 126 3.63 2.91 15.17
N ALA A 127 4.23 3.02 16.37
CA ALA A 127 4.95 1.90 16.98
C ALA A 127 4.00 0.79 17.47
N ALA A 128 2.81 1.16 17.95
CA ALA A 128 1.77 0.20 18.31
C ALA A 128 1.31 -0.59 17.08
N GLU A 129 1.09 0.08 15.94
CA GLU A 129 0.71 -0.57 14.68
C GLU A 129 1.78 -1.54 14.17
N VAL A 130 3.07 -1.17 14.24
CA VAL A 130 4.17 -2.09 13.92
C VAL A 130 4.17 -3.31 14.85
N ASN A 131 3.90 -3.13 16.14
CA ASN A 131 3.93 -4.19 17.14
C ASN A 131 2.76 -5.17 17.00
N ASP A 132 1.58 -4.72 16.58
CA ASP A 132 0.41 -5.58 16.33
C ASP A 132 0.61 -6.50 15.10
N GLN A 133 1.61 -6.22 14.26
CA GLN A 133 1.94 -7.01 13.07
C GLN A 133 3.13 -7.99 13.25
N LEU A 134 3.72 -8.08 14.45
CA LEU A 134 4.82 -9.02 14.80
C LEU A 134 4.31 -10.34 15.40
#